data_AF-A0A2L2TRX3-F1
#
_entry.id   AF-A0A2L2TRX3-F1
#
_cell.length_a   1.000
_cell.length_b   1.000
_cell.length_c   1.000
_cell.angle_alpha   90.00
_cell.angle_beta   90.00
_cell.angle_gamma   90.00
#
_symmetry.space_group_name_H-M   'P 1'
#
loop_
_entity.id
_entity.type
_entity.pdbx_description
1 polymer ?
#
loop_
_entity_poly.entity_id
_entity_poly.type
_entity_poly.pdbx_seq_one_letter_code
_entity_poly.pdbx_strand_id
1 'polypeptide(L)'
;MDSPSTSQADDKSAPISEAERKKLRNRLSQRAFRRRQAECIRELRNRVNADQRPDSERVEALQRENKMLRQQLIEVQAKMSKVLASVQLLSDSVTKTLDDTKDGSHSPEEADQEGDVLTQKKDQHISNSSMNSLDLDSFDPSILDFDVPFVSTNTTQSAPEPTNSLTSELINVTGTNPLYSQIPSIWSHEYQMGLEPYITAINATEESSLVLGKDYAFTNSPFSDHIQLLQKMLKTKLTTLGFVPEGHHPVHSVYQPVLMVLSMFNSMTRPDVMAWYAKTRFYHIIELTAWQLYPSAATFNKLHPRYRPTKAQLENPHPGIIDWIPFPSIRDRLIQLHSANPHIDQIFCDAVTGYVVEALMSDLILGTPPIMVYVRVTDLINTMARSSGDESMTAVLPAPDISTLFSSPAYARAAFNKLNMDKGAGYYKIDPAFFEKYPELWDQAGGLTATGMPLKPKYQKILTYPKPLDPSTVETYRSFIDFSLDAASTI
;
A
#
# COMPACT_ATOMS: atom_id res chain seq x y z
N MET A 1 -66.04 41.94 52.51
CA MET A 1 -67.27 41.47 51.86
C MET A 1 -67.26 41.98 50.43
N ASP A 2 -67.70 41.12 49.52
CA ASP A 2 -68.32 41.37 48.22
C ASP A 2 -67.78 42.51 47.33
N SER A 3 -67.18 42.09 46.22
CA SER A 3 -67.12 42.88 44.98
C SER A 3 -68.53 43.17 44.45
N PRO A 4 -68.73 44.31 43.77
CA PRO A 4 -69.65 44.39 42.65
C PRO A 4 -68.90 44.45 41.31
N SER A 5 -69.55 43.91 40.29
CA SER A 5 -69.04 43.78 38.92
C SER A 5 -69.38 45.00 38.05
N THR A 6 -68.94 44.93 36.79
CA THR A 6 -69.37 45.70 35.61
C THR A 6 -68.87 47.14 35.44
N SER A 7 -68.04 47.34 34.42
CA SER A 7 -68.53 47.93 33.16
C SER A 7 -67.53 47.68 32.01
N GLN A 8 -68.06 47.51 30.80
CA GLN A 8 -67.27 47.32 29.59
C GLN A 8 -66.61 48.63 29.16
N ALA A 9 -65.36 48.55 28.70
CA ALA A 9 -64.82 49.52 27.76
C ALA A 9 -64.22 48.74 26.58
N ASP A 10 -64.89 48.84 25.43
CA ASP A 10 -64.30 48.48 24.13
C ASP A 10 -63.02 49.31 23.95
N ASP A 11 -61.86 48.66 23.84
CA ASP A 11 -60.76 49.24 23.05
C ASP A 11 -60.60 48.44 21.75
N LYS A 12 -61.07 49.06 20.67
CA LYS A 12 -61.13 48.47 19.33
C LYS A 12 -59.74 48.43 18.69
N SER A 13 -58.89 47.51 19.15
CA SER A 13 -57.74 47.10 18.33
C SER A 13 -58.25 46.37 17.09
N ALA A 14 -58.26 47.07 15.95
CA ALA A 14 -58.64 46.48 14.66
C ALA A 14 -57.84 45.20 14.42
N PRO A 15 -58.44 44.12 13.86
CA PRO A 15 -57.76 42.84 13.73
C PRO A 15 -56.58 42.98 12.77
N ILE A 16 -55.37 43.08 13.35
CA ILE A 16 -54.10 43.13 12.63
C ILE A 16 -54.12 42.04 11.57
N SER A 17 -54.04 42.46 10.30
CA SER A 17 -54.19 41.56 9.16
C SER A 17 -53.22 40.39 9.30
N GLU A 18 -53.62 39.19 8.88
CA GLU A 18 -52.77 38.01 8.95
C GLU A 18 -51.42 38.24 8.24
N ALA A 19 -51.42 39.06 7.18
CA ALA A 19 -50.22 39.53 6.50
C ALA A 19 -49.32 40.41 7.38
N GLU A 20 -49.88 41.27 8.23
CA GLU A 20 -49.13 42.12 9.17
C GLU A 20 -48.59 41.31 10.36
N ARG A 21 -49.37 40.36 10.89
CA ARG A 21 -48.88 39.39 11.88
C ARG A 21 -47.70 38.58 11.33
N LYS A 22 -47.78 38.14 10.06
CA LYS A 22 -46.68 37.42 9.38
C LYS A 22 -45.45 38.32 9.17
N LYS A 23 -45.63 39.59 8.77
CA LYS A 23 -44.53 40.58 8.68
C LYS A 23 -43.86 40.83 10.02
N LEU A 24 -44.62 41.03 11.09
CA LEU A 24 -44.11 41.24 12.45
C LEU A 24 -43.33 40.01 12.94
N ARG A 25 -43.88 38.80 12.73
CA ARG A 25 -43.21 37.54 13.08
C ARG A 25 -41.88 37.38 12.34
N ASN A 26 -41.84 37.64 11.02
CA ASN A 26 -40.60 37.58 10.25
C ASN A 26 -39.56 38.61 10.73
N ARG A 27 -39.99 39.84 11.05
CA ARG A 27 -39.11 40.89 11.61
C ARG A 27 -38.53 40.51 12.97
N LEU A 28 -39.31 39.88 13.84
CA LEU A 28 -38.84 39.35 15.13
C LEU A 28 -37.89 38.16 14.94
N SER A 29 -38.22 37.21 14.06
CA SER A 29 -37.35 36.08 13.72
C SER A 29 -36.01 36.52 13.14
N GLN A 30 -35.98 37.51 12.24
CA GLN A 30 -34.72 38.07 11.72
C GLN A 30 -33.92 38.83 12.79
N ARG A 31 -34.58 39.56 13.71
CA ARG A 31 -33.90 40.20 14.85
C ARG A 31 -33.29 39.16 15.79
N ALA A 32 -34.00 38.06 16.06
CA ALA A 32 -33.51 36.95 16.87
C ALA A 32 -32.36 36.20 16.18
N PHE A 33 -32.45 35.96 14.87
CA PHE A 33 -31.38 35.35 14.08
C PHE A 33 -30.10 36.20 14.10
N ARG A 34 -30.21 37.50 13.80
CA ARG A 34 -29.05 38.43 13.84
C ARG A 34 -28.44 38.52 15.24
N ARG A 35 -29.26 38.48 16.30
CA ARG A 35 -28.76 38.43 17.69
C ARG A 35 -27.97 37.15 17.97
N ARG A 36 -28.53 35.97 17.64
CA ARG A 36 -27.84 34.67 17.82
C ARG A 36 -26.55 34.59 17.00
N GLN A 37 -26.56 35.12 15.77
CA GLN A 37 -25.38 35.20 14.93
C GLN A 37 -24.30 36.11 15.55
N ALA A 38 -24.67 37.26 16.12
CA ALA A 38 -23.74 38.14 16.82
C ALA A 38 -23.21 37.53 18.13
N GLU A 39 -24.05 36.82 18.89
CA GLU A 39 -23.63 36.07 20.09
C GLU A 39 -22.66 34.93 19.74
N CYS A 40 -22.94 34.16 18.69
CA CYS A 40 -22.06 33.10 18.17
C CYS A 40 -20.72 33.65 17.63
N ILE A 41 -20.73 34.74 16.85
CA ILE A 41 -19.50 35.40 16.38
C ILE A 41 -18.67 35.93 17.56
N ARG A 42 -19.31 36.48 18.60
CA ARG A 42 -18.62 36.90 19.82
C ARG A 42 -18.04 35.71 20.58
N GLU A 43 -18.76 34.60 20.67
CA GLU A 43 -18.27 33.39 21.33
C GLU A 43 -17.10 32.76 20.58
N LEU A 44 -17.17 32.67 19.24
CA LEU A 44 -16.06 32.23 18.39
C LEU A 44 -14.84 33.14 18.54
N ARG A 45 -15.02 34.46 18.53
CA ARG A 45 -13.93 35.42 18.79
C ARG A 45 -13.34 35.28 20.19
N ASN A 46 -14.17 35.02 21.21
CA ASN A 46 -13.70 34.79 22.57
C ASN A 46 -12.95 33.46 22.71
N ARG A 47 -13.35 32.39 21.99
CA ARG A 47 -12.59 31.13 21.92
C ARG A 47 -11.23 31.35 21.23
N VAL A 48 -11.22 31.99 20.06
CA VAL A 48 -9.98 32.38 19.33
C VAL A 48 -9.05 33.27 20.17
N ASN A 49 -9.59 34.10 21.08
CA ASN A 49 -8.78 34.90 22.00
C ASN A 49 -8.38 34.19 23.30
N ALA A 50 -9.12 33.17 23.72
CA ALA A 50 -8.80 32.37 24.92
C ALA A 50 -7.75 31.27 24.62
N ASP A 51 -7.79 30.70 23.41
CA ASP A 51 -6.86 29.67 22.95
C ASP A 51 -5.52 30.23 22.43
N GLN A 52 -5.10 31.43 22.85
CA GLN A 52 -3.83 32.05 22.44
C GLN A 52 -2.58 31.41 23.09
N ARG A 53 -2.34 30.13 22.80
CA ARG A 53 -1.00 29.71 22.38
C ARG A 53 -1.03 29.71 20.85
N PRO A 54 -0.13 30.41 20.15
CA PRO A 54 -0.13 30.38 18.68
C PRO A 54 -0.01 28.93 18.21
N ASP A 55 -0.85 28.49 17.27
CA ASP A 55 -0.86 27.09 16.83
C ASP A 55 0.53 26.63 16.35
N SER A 56 1.36 27.54 15.81
CA SER A 56 2.78 27.28 15.50
C SER A 56 3.55 26.73 16.71
N GLU A 57 3.49 27.39 17.87
CA GLU A 57 4.23 26.98 19.07
C GLU A 57 3.67 25.67 19.65
N ARG A 58 2.35 25.46 19.57
CA ARG A 58 1.72 24.19 19.96
C ARG A 58 2.12 23.05 19.04
N VAL A 59 2.14 23.29 17.72
CA VAL A 59 2.59 22.32 16.71
C VAL A 59 4.07 22.02 16.88
N GLU A 60 4.93 23.01 17.08
CA GLU A 60 6.38 22.81 17.36
C GLU A 60 6.62 22.04 18.66
N ALA A 61 5.85 22.31 19.71
CA ALA A 61 5.94 21.56 20.97
C ALA A 61 5.54 20.09 20.77
N LEU A 62 4.41 19.84 20.11
CA LEU A 62 3.96 18.49 19.77
C LEU A 62 4.92 17.77 18.82
N GLN A 63 5.53 18.47 17.86
CA GLN A 63 6.56 17.91 16.97
C GLN A 63 7.83 17.51 17.74
N ARG A 64 8.27 18.33 18.70
CA ARG A 64 9.40 18.00 19.59
C ARG A 64 9.11 16.79 20.48
N GLU A 65 7.92 16.74 21.09
CA GLU A 65 7.48 15.60 21.89
C GLU A 65 7.36 14.33 21.04
N ASN A 66 6.74 14.41 19.86
CA ASN A 66 6.63 13.29 18.94
C ASN A 66 8.00 12.78 18.47
N LYS A 67 8.98 13.68 18.22
CA LYS A 67 10.37 13.30 17.92
C LYS A 67 11.02 12.53 19.09
N MET A 68 10.80 12.97 20.33
CA MET A 68 11.33 12.27 21.51
C MET A 68 10.71 10.87 21.70
N LEU A 69 9.39 10.77 21.54
CA LEU A 69 8.67 9.49 21.61
C LEU A 69 9.11 8.51 20.50
N ARG A 70 9.35 8.99 19.28
CA ARG A 70 9.92 8.19 18.18
C ARG A 70 11.30 7.64 18.55
N GLN A 71 12.18 8.47 19.11
CA GLN A 71 13.52 8.05 19.52
C GLN A 71 13.47 6.94 20.58
N GLN A 72 12.61 7.09 21.59
CA GLN A 72 12.38 6.08 22.62
C GLN A 72 11.84 4.78 22.03
N LEU A 73 10.92 4.84 21.07
CA LEU A 73 10.37 3.65 20.42
C LEU A 73 11.41 2.91 19.56
N ILE A 74 12.26 3.62 18.81
CA ILE A 74 13.36 3.01 18.06
C ILE A 74 14.31 2.27 19.01
N GLU A 75 14.61 2.86 20.17
CA GLU A 75 15.45 2.24 21.19
C GLU A 75 14.80 0.97 21.77
N VAL A 76 13.50 1.01 22.09
CA VAL A 76 12.73 -0.16 22.55
C VAL A 76 12.66 -1.24 21.48
N GLN A 77 12.45 -0.88 20.20
CA GLN A 77 12.42 -1.81 19.09
C GLN A 77 13.79 -2.50 18.90
N ALA A 78 14.89 -1.73 18.95
CA ALA A 78 16.25 -2.27 18.87
C ALA A 78 16.57 -3.22 20.05
N LYS A 79 16.12 -2.88 21.27
CA LYS A 79 16.22 -3.77 22.45
C LYS A 79 15.40 -5.05 22.25
N MET A 80 14.15 -4.94 21.79
CA MET A 80 13.27 -6.09 21.57
C MET A 80 13.79 -7.02 20.46
N SER A 81 14.34 -6.48 19.36
CA SER A 81 14.99 -7.27 18.32
C SER A 81 16.21 -8.05 18.83
N LYS A 82 17.02 -7.46 19.72
CA LYS A 82 18.14 -8.17 20.38
C LYS A 82 17.64 -9.31 21.26
N VAL A 83 16.63 -9.06 22.09
CA VAL A 83 16.01 -10.09 22.95
C VAL A 83 15.43 -11.23 22.10
N LEU A 84 14.74 -10.91 21.01
CA LEU A 84 14.15 -11.91 20.12
C LEU A 84 15.21 -12.77 19.43
N ALA A 85 16.34 -12.20 18.99
CA ALA A 85 17.48 -12.94 18.47
C ALA A 85 18.12 -13.85 19.55
N SER A 86 18.25 -13.38 20.80
CA SER A 86 18.71 -14.21 21.91
C SER A 86 17.75 -15.37 22.21
N VAL A 87 16.43 -15.14 22.16
CA VAL A 87 15.42 -16.19 22.35
C VAL A 87 15.43 -17.21 21.20
N GLN A 88 15.65 -16.78 19.96
CA GLN A 88 15.82 -17.69 18.81
C GLN A 88 17.08 -18.56 18.97
N LEU A 89 18.23 -17.97 19.32
CA LEU A 89 19.46 -18.73 19.60
C LEU A 89 19.29 -19.73 20.75
N LEU A 90 18.56 -19.36 21.80
CA LEU A 90 18.22 -20.28 22.90
C LEU A 90 17.28 -21.40 22.42
N SER A 91 16.28 -21.09 21.59
CA SER A 91 15.35 -22.08 21.02
C SER A 91 16.07 -23.08 20.11
N ASP A 92 16.97 -22.61 19.24
CA ASP A 92 17.75 -23.45 18.34
C ASP A 92 18.73 -24.34 19.13
N SER A 93 19.35 -23.79 20.20
CA SER A 93 20.19 -24.55 21.12
C SER A 93 19.41 -25.63 21.87
N VAL A 94 18.21 -25.32 22.38
CA VAL A 94 17.33 -26.30 23.05
C VAL A 94 16.90 -27.40 22.07
N THR A 95 16.50 -27.03 20.85
CA THR A 95 16.12 -27.98 19.79
C THR A 95 17.28 -28.94 19.48
N LYS A 96 18.49 -28.40 19.34
CA LYS A 96 19.70 -29.21 19.12
C LYS A 96 19.96 -30.19 20.27
N THR A 97 19.87 -29.75 21.53
CA THR A 97 20.06 -30.65 22.68
C THR A 97 18.98 -31.73 22.78
N LEU A 98 17.75 -31.46 22.31
CA LEU A 98 16.66 -32.43 22.30
C LEU A 98 16.86 -33.51 21.22
N ASP A 99 17.43 -33.17 20.07
CA ASP A 99 17.82 -34.16 19.05
C ASP A 99 19.05 -34.97 19.50
N ASP A 100 20.08 -34.35 20.10
CA ASP A 100 21.22 -35.06 20.69
C ASP A 100 20.80 -36.04 21.81
N THR A 101 19.65 -35.81 22.47
CA THR A 101 19.10 -36.70 23.50
C THR A 101 18.33 -37.91 22.91
N LYS A 102 17.96 -37.87 21.62
CA LYS A 102 17.16 -38.93 20.96
C LYS A 102 17.98 -40.13 20.49
N ASP A 103 19.26 -39.93 20.17
CA ASP A 103 20.17 -41.01 19.78
C ASP A 103 20.75 -41.79 20.99
N GLY A 104 20.34 -41.44 22.21
CA GLY A 104 20.88 -41.96 23.47
C GLY A 104 20.26 -43.25 24.02
N SER A 105 19.41 -43.98 23.27
CA SER A 105 18.71 -45.16 23.82
C SER A 105 18.66 -46.38 22.89
N HIS A 106 19.70 -47.22 22.95
CA HIS A 106 19.59 -48.64 22.65
C HIS A 106 20.28 -49.48 23.74
N SER A 107 19.52 -50.43 24.31
CA SER A 107 20.01 -51.48 25.21
C SER A 107 19.92 -52.84 24.51
N PRO A 108 20.67 -53.86 24.99
CA PRO A 108 21.27 -54.84 24.09
C PRO A 108 20.56 -56.19 24.04
N GLU A 109 20.78 -56.93 22.94
CA GLU A 109 20.74 -58.39 22.95
C GLU A 109 22.03 -58.96 22.32
N GLU A 110 22.57 -59.96 23.02
CA GLU A 110 23.68 -60.86 22.70
C GLU A 110 23.27 -61.84 21.57
N ALA A 111 24.12 -62.59 20.88
CA ALA A 111 25.56 -62.55 20.57
C ALA A 111 25.79 -63.64 19.48
N ASP A 112 26.86 -63.56 18.69
CA ASP A 112 27.84 -64.68 18.63
C ASP A 112 29.08 -64.39 17.76
N GLN A 113 30.25 -64.64 18.38
CA GLN A 113 31.52 -65.16 17.83
C GLN A 113 32.18 -64.43 16.63
N GLU A 114 33.31 -63.71 16.85
CA GLU A 114 34.70 -64.22 16.99
C GLU A 114 35.30 -64.71 15.65
N GLY A 115 36.52 -64.33 15.23
CA GLY A 115 37.52 -63.37 15.73
C GLY A 115 38.44 -62.99 14.55
N ASP A 116 39.20 -61.88 14.58
CA ASP A 116 40.60 -61.81 15.06
C ASP A 116 41.46 -61.21 13.89
N VAL A 117 42.51 -60.39 14.01
CA VAL A 117 42.80 -59.25 14.90
C VAL A 117 44.03 -58.50 14.32
N LEU A 118 44.18 -57.17 14.54
CA LEU A 118 45.45 -56.39 14.43
C LEU A 118 46.16 -56.28 13.03
N THR A 119 46.85 -55.22 12.60
CA THR A 119 47.02 -53.81 13.05
C THR A 119 47.58 -52.92 11.94
N GLN A 120 47.52 -51.58 12.16
CA GLN A 120 48.43 -50.53 11.62
C GLN A 120 48.30 -50.23 10.11
N LYS A 121 48.43 -48.97 9.64
CA LYS A 121 49.24 -47.86 10.20
C LYS A 121 48.79 -46.50 9.60
N LYS A 122 48.81 -45.43 10.41
CA LYS A 122 49.19 -44.00 10.11
C LYS A 122 48.58 -43.28 8.87
N ASP A 123 48.32 -41.97 8.86
CA ASP A 123 48.46 -40.91 9.89
C ASP A 123 47.72 -39.63 9.43
N GLN A 124 47.13 -38.91 10.39
CA GLN A 124 47.24 -37.45 10.65
C GLN A 124 46.92 -36.35 9.59
N HIS A 125 46.14 -35.36 10.10
CA HIS A 125 46.36 -33.88 10.07
C HIS A 125 46.03 -33.11 8.78
N ILE A 126 45.75 -31.77 8.74
CA ILE A 126 45.66 -30.63 9.71
C ILE A 126 44.77 -29.52 9.04
N SER A 127 44.15 -28.49 9.65
CA SER A 127 43.50 -28.27 10.97
C SER A 127 42.77 -26.89 10.99
N ASN A 128 41.96 -26.66 12.04
CA ASN A 128 41.20 -25.45 12.43
C ASN A 128 41.82 -24.04 12.24
N SER A 129 40.92 -23.04 12.17
CA SER A 129 40.95 -21.83 13.03
C SER A 129 39.51 -21.34 13.29
N SER A 130 38.89 -21.60 14.44
CA SER A 130 38.94 -20.83 15.70
C SER A 130 38.39 -19.39 15.65
N MET A 131 37.22 -19.17 16.27
CA MET A 131 36.96 -17.98 17.10
C MET A 131 36.04 -18.29 18.30
N ASN A 132 36.65 -18.20 19.48
CA ASN A 132 36.14 -17.68 20.76
C ASN A 132 34.79 -18.18 21.32
N SER A 133 34.91 -19.12 22.27
CA SER A 133 34.02 -19.20 23.44
C SER A 133 34.06 -17.86 24.20
N LEU A 134 32.90 -17.35 24.64
CA LEU A 134 32.81 -16.21 25.56
C LEU A 134 32.13 -16.63 26.86
N ASP A 135 32.62 -16.08 27.97
CA ASP A 135 32.28 -16.43 29.35
C ASP A 135 30.80 -16.19 29.70
N LEU A 136 30.24 -17.10 30.52
CA LEU A 136 28.85 -17.08 30.96
C LEU A 136 28.68 -16.39 32.34
N ASP A 137 29.49 -15.38 32.65
CA ASP A 137 29.51 -14.71 33.98
C ASP A 137 29.25 -13.18 33.92
N SER A 138 28.63 -12.69 32.84
CA SER A 138 28.23 -11.28 32.68
C SER A 138 26.72 -11.11 32.43
N PHE A 139 25.88 -11.73 33.26
CA PHE A 139 24.46 -11.43 33.31
C PHE A 139 24.15 -10.52 34.50
N ASP A 140 23.95 -9.23 34.26
CA ASP A 140 23.57 -8.26 35.30
C ASP A 140 22.04 -8.28 35.51
N PRO A 141 21.54 -8.75 36.68
CA PRO A 141 20.11 -8.77 36.97
C PRO A 141 19.49 -7.37 37.18
N SER A 142 20.28 -6.29 37.22
CA SER A 142 19.78 -4.91 37.36
C SER A 142 18.90 -4.45 36.18
N ILE A 143 18.95 -5.13 35.04
CA ILE A 143 18.12 -4.89 33.84
C ILE A 143 16.60 -5.06 34.09
N LEU A 144 16.20 -5.66 35.22
CA LEU A 144 14.79 -5.94 35.55
C LEU A 144 14.14 -4.90 36.48
N ASP A 145 14.82 -3.81 36.86
CA ASP A 145 14.27 -2.81 37.78
C ASP A 145 13.25 -1.88 37.09
N PHE A 146 12.01 -2.36 37.00
CA PHE A 146 10.87 -1.64 36.43
C PHE A 146 10.13 -0.81 37.48
N ASP A 147 10.51 0.45 37.64
CA ASP A 147 9.78 1.40 38.48
C ASP A 147 8.99 2.40 37.61
N VAL A 148 7.73 2.07 37.30
CA VAL A 148 6.75 2.98 36.70
C VAL A 148 5.40 2.83 37.43
N PRO A 149 4.88 3.88 38.09
CA PRO A 149 3.69 3.77 38.93
C PRO A 149 2.41 3.70 38.10
N PHE A 150 1.86 2.49 37.94
CA PHE A 150 0.55 2.30 37.32
C PHE A 150 -0.58 2.48 38.34
N VAL A 151 -1.48 3.43 38.07
CA VAL A 151 -2.66 3.69 38.93
C VAL A 151 -3.75 2.66 38.62
N SER A 152 -3.88 1.66 39.49
CA SER A 152 -4.91 0.60 39.36
C SER A 152 -6.30 1.08 39.79
N THR A 153 -7.23 1.19 38.84
CA THR A 153 -8.68 1.21 39.15
C THR A 153 -9.27 -0.18 39.01
N ASN A 154 -9.59 -0.81 40.14
CA ASN A 154 -10.19 -2.15 40.20
C ASN A 154 -11.59 -2.19 39.58
N THR A 155 -11.84 -3.19 38.73
CA THR A 155 -13.18 -3.82 38.62
C THR A 155 -13.00 -5.33 38.44
N THR A 156 -13.62 -6.10 39.34
CA THR A 156 -13.57 -7.57 39.38
C THR A 156 -14.68 -8.20 38.53
N GLN A 157 -14.39 -9.32 37.84
CA GLN A 157 -15.02 -10.64 38.08
C GLN A 157 -14.62 -11.75 37.08
N SER A 158 -14.50 -12.98 37.62
CA SER A 158 -14.60 -14.32 37.01
C SER A 158 -13.74 -14.68 35.77
N ALA A 159 -12.79 -15.60 35.99
CA ALA A 159 -12.20 -16.47 34.97
C ALA A 159 -13.06 -17.74 34.74
N PRO A 160 -12.84 -18.44 33.62
CA PRO A 160 -12.65 -19.90 33.69
C PRO A 160 -11.36 -20.38 33.01
N GLU A 161 -11.07 -21.67 33.24
CA GLU A 161 -9.81 -22.40 33.00
C GLU A 161 -9.47 -22.76 31.53
N PRO A 162 -8.22 -23.23 31.24
CA PRO A 162 -7.64 -23.14 29.91
C PRO A 162 -7.99 -24.31 28.99
N THR A 163 -8.24 -24.01 27.71
CA THR A 163 -8.33 -25.01 26.64
C THR A 163 -7.34 -24.68 25.52
N ASN A 164 -6.52 -25.67 25.14
CA ASN A 164 -5.56 -25.57 24.04
C ASN A 164 -6.28 -25.28 22.71
N SER A 165 -6.10 -24.08 22.16
CA SER A 165 -6.59 -23.69 20.82
C SER A 165 -5.82 -22.48 20.28
N LEU A 166 -4.51 -22.65 20.03
CA LEU A 166 -3.69 -21.63 19.37
C LEU A 166 -3.90 -21.63 17.85
N THR A 167 -5.00 -21.04 17.38
CA THR A 167 -5.13 -20.59 15.98
C THR A 167 -6.05 -19.37 15.84
N SER A 168 -5.62 -18.50 14.93
CA SER A 168 -6.42 -17.51 14.18
C SER A 168 -6.84 -16.17 14.82
N GLU A 169 -6.29 -15.12 14.21
CA GLU A 169 -7.01 -13.90 13.82
C GLU A 169 -7.47 -12.90 14.89
N LEU A 170 -6.52 -12.11 15.41
CA LEU A 170 -6.72 -10.66 15.52
C LEU A 170 -6.18 -9.95 14.27
N ILE A 171 -6.84 -10.18 13.13
CA ILE A 171 -6.68 -9.33 11.95
C ILE A 171 -7.50 -8.07 12.20
N ASN A 172 -6.84 -6.97 12.57
CA ASN A 172 -7.52 -5.67 12.60
C ASN A 172 -7.81 -5.22 11.16
N VAL A 173 -8.91 -4.49 10.96
CA VAL A 173 -9.51 -4.19 9.64
C VAL A 173 -8.60 -3.33 8.73
N THR A 174 -7.49 -2.82 9.25
CA THR A 174 -6.44 -2.08 8.53
C THR A 174 -5.26 -2.94 8.03
N GLY A 175 -5.26 -4.26 8.29
CA GLY A 175 -4.24 -5.18 7.75
C GLY A 175 -2.82 -5.04 8.32
N THR A 176 -2.63 -4.24 9.37
CA THR A 176 -1.34 -4.01 10.05
C THR A 176 -1.10 -5.03 11.16
N ASN A 177 -0.10 -5.89 10.98
CA ASN A 177 0.36 -6.85 11.99
C ASN A 177 1.11 -6.11 13.13
N PRO A 178 0.78 -6.27 14.42
CA PRO A 178 1.34 -5.45 15.52
C PRO A 178 2.86 -5.59 15.72
N LEU A 179 3.50 -6.61 15.15
CA LEU A 179 4.96 -6.80 15.17
C LEU A 179 5.69 -6.10 14.02
N TYR A 180 4.96 -5.45 13.10
CA TYR A 180 5.52 -4.73 11.95
C TYR A 180 5.27 -3.22 12.05
N SER A 181 5.57 -2.64 13.22
CA SER A 181 5.64 -1.19 13.37
C SER A 181 6.76 -0.61 12.50
N GLN A 182 6.35 -0.14 11.32
CA GLN A 182 6.69 1.21 10.87
C GLN A 182 6.67 2.12 12.10
N ILE A 183 7.63 3.03 12.25
CA ILE A 183 7.61 3.99 13.36
C ILE A 183 6.23 4.69 13.34
N PRO A 184 5.40 4.50 14.38
CA PRO A 184 4.04 4.99 14.39
C PRO A 184 4.04 6.50 14.14
N SER A 185 3.14 6.91 13.25
CA SER A 185 2.94 8.31 12.92
C SER A 185 4.06 9.05 12.16
N ILE A 186 5.00 8.35 11.50
CA ILE A 186 5.78 9.02 10.42
C ILE A 186 4.81 9.57 9.37
N TRP A 187 3.95 8.71 8.82
CA TRP A 187 3.02 9.05 7.73
C TRP A 187 1.57 9.33 8.19
N SER A 188 1.27 9.25 9.50
CA SER A 188 -0.12 9.30 10.00
C SER A 188 -0.64 10.69 10.39
N HIS A 189 0.08 11.77 10.05
CA HIS A 189 -0.45 13.11 10.19
C HIS A 189 -1.27 13.45 8.96
N GLU A 190 -2.60 13.61 9.13
CA GLU A 190 -3.61 13.79 8.07
C GLU A 190 -3.40 15.01 7.14
N TYR A 191 -2.35 15.80 7.36
CA TYR A 191 -1.97 16.97 6.55
C TYR A 191 -0.48 16.97 6.14
N GLN A 192 0.20 15.81 6.13
CA GLN A 192 1.46 15.66 5.42
C GLN A 192 1.21 15.36 3.94
N MET A 193 1.01 16.43 3.19
CA MET A 193 0.75 16.41 1.75
C MET A 193 1.93 17.06 1.01
N GLY A 194 2.23 16.54 -0.18
CA GLY A 194 3.30 17.05 -1.03
C GLY A 194 4.72 16.62 -0.63
N LEU A 195 5.70 17.38 -1.12
CA LEU A 195 7.10 16.98 -1.22
C LEU A 195 7.92 17.15 0.08
N GLU A 196 7.88 18.32 0.71
CA GLU A 196 8.70 18.60 1.91
C GLU A 196 8.44 17.62 3.08
N PRO A 197 7.19 17.24 3.38
CA PRO A 197 6.94 16.22 4.39
C PRO A 197 7.47 14.83 3.97
N TYR A 198 7.46 14.52 2.67
CA TYR A 198 7.97 13.25 2.15
C TYR A 198 9.48 13.14 2.34
N ILE A 199 10.24 14.17 1.93
CA ILE A 199 11.69 14.21 2.12
C ILE A 199 12.04 14.12 3.61
N THR A 200 11.33 14.87 4.47
CA THR A 200 11.53 14.84 5.93
C THR A 200 11.30 13.44 6.51
N ALA A 201 10.24 12.75 6.07
CA ALA A 201 9.88 11.42 6.53
C ALA A 201 10.83 10.32 6.01
N ILE A 202 11.29 10.41 4.76
CA ILE A 202 12.28 9.48 4.20
C ILE A 202 13.61 9.61 4.95
N ASN A 203 14.14 10.80 5.13
CA ASN A 203 15.41 11.01 5.85
C ASN A 203 15.36 10.43 7.28
N ALA A 204 14.27 10.66 8.01
CA ALA A 204 14.07 10.09 9.34
C ALA A 204 13.92 8.56 9.33
N THR A 205 13.38 7.98 8.25
CA THR A 205 13.26 6.53 8.08
C THR A 205 14.60 5.89 7.72
N GLU A 206 15.43 6.55 6.90
CA GLU A 206 16.79 6.10 6.59
C GLU A 206 17.68 6.05 7.84
N GLU A 207 17.70 7.12 8.65
CA GLU A 207 18.38 7.14 9.95
C GLU A 207 17.95 5.96 10.84
N SER A 208 16.65 5.68 10.88
CA SER A 208 16.07 4.61 11.69
C SER A 208 16.40 3.21 11.15
N SER A 209 16.36 3.01 9.84
CA SER A 209 16.74 1.74 9.20
C SER A 209 18.23 1.43 9.44
N LEU A 210 19.10 2.44 9.38
CA LEU A 210 20.53 2.28 9.71
C LEU A 210 20.73 1.83 11.16
N VAL A 211 20.04 2.45 12.13
CA VAL A 211 20.09 2.05 13.55
C VAL A 211 19.57 0.63 13.79
N LEU A 212 18.55 0.20 13.03
CA LEU A 212 17.97 -1.14 13.10
C LEU A 212 18.69 -2.18 12.24
N GLY A 213 19.80 -1.83 11.57
CA GLY A 213 20.55 -2.75 10.71
C GLY A 213 19.77 -3.24 9.47
N LYS A 214 18.80 -2.46 8.98
CA LYS A 214 18.00 -2.79 7.80
C LYS A 214 18.63 -2.22 6.53
N ASP A 215 18.82 -3.07 5.53
CA ASP A 215 19.38 -2.71 4.22
C ASP A 215 18.49 -1.80 3.35
N TYR A 216 17.32 -1.36 3.82
CA TYR A 216 16.34 -0.60 3.05
C TYR A 216 15.52 0.33 3.93
N ALA A 217 15.14 1.49 3.37
CA ALA A 217 14.18 2.42 3.95
C ALA A 217 12.76 2.05 3.47
N PHE A 218 11.77 2.36 4.31
CA PHE A 218 10.35 2.21 3.99
C PHE A 218 9.77 3.56 3.57
N THR A 219 8.88 3.54 2.59
CA THR A 219 8.09 4.70 2.16
C THR A 219 6.69 4.63 2.81
N ASN A 220 5.81 5.54 2.40
CA ASN A 220 4.35 5.46 2.60
C ASN A 220 3.64 4.51 1.62
N SER A 221 4.39 3.76 0.79
CA SER A 221 3.86 2.98 -0.33
C SER A 221 4.41 1.55 -0.28
N PRO A 222 3.65 0.58 0.27
CA PRO A 222 3.92 -0.85 0.11
C PRO A 222 4.28 -1.25 -1.32
N PHE A 223 3.61 -0.71 -2.35
CA PHE A 223 4.03 -0.90 -3.73
C PHE A 223 5.49 -0.48 -3.98
N SER A 224 5.85 0.74 -3.58
CA SER A 224 7.19 1.29 -3.80
C SER A 224 8.24 0.50 -3.04
N ASP A 225 7.96 0.11 -1.79
CA ASP A 225 8.88 -0.65 -0.93
C ASP A 225 9.25 -2.01 -1.55
N HIS A 226 8.23 -2.77 -1.99
CA HIS A 226 8.46 -4.05 -2.66
C HIS A 226 9.28 -3.86 -3.96
N ILE A 227 8.93 -2.89 -4.79
CA ILE A 227 9.60 -2.66 -6.08
C ILE A 227 11.04 -2.17 -5.90
N GLN A 228 11.31 -1.27 -4.95
CA GLN A 228 12.66 -0.80 -4.65
C GLN A 228 13.56 -1.91 -4.12
N LEU A 229 13.06 -2.76 -3.21
CA LEU A 229 13.79 -3.92 -2.71
C LEU A 229 14.14 -4.89 -3.85
N LEU A 230 13.16 -5.21 -4.70
CA LEU A 230 13.34 -6.10 -5.84
C LEU A 230 14.32 -5.54 -6.87
N GLN A 231 14.26 -4.23 -7.14
CA GLN A 231 15.23 -3.54 -7.98
C GLN A 231 16.64 -3.60 -7.40
N LYS A 232 16.81 -3.37 -6.08
CA LYS A 232 18.10 -3.48 -5.40
C LYS A 232 18.67 -4.90 -5.47
N MET A 233 17.87 -5.92 -5.13
CA MET A 233 18.28 -7.33 -5.18
C MET A 233 18.70 -7.73 -6.60
N LEU A 234 17.86 -7.43 -7.60
CA LEU A 234 18.14 -7.75 -9.01
C LEU A 234 19.40 -7.04 -9.51
N LYS A 235 19.58 -5.75 -9.19
CA LYS A 235 20.77 -4.99 -9.58
C LYS A 235 22.05 -5.58 -9.00
N THR A 236 22.05 -5.89 -7.71
CA THR A 236 23.20 -6.54 -7.04
C THR A 236 23.53 -7.88 -7.70
N LYS A 237 22.55 -8.76 -7.92
CA LYS A 237 22.77 -10.08 -8.52
C LYS A 237 23.32 -9.98 -9.94
N LEU A 238 22.74 -9.11 -10.78
CA LEU A 238 23.24 -8.85 -12.14
C LEU A 238 24.67 -8.30 -12.14
N THR A 239 25.01 -7.39 -11.22
CA THR A 239 26.39 -6.87 -11.08
C THR A 239 27.38 -7.98 -10.69
N THR A 240 27.01 -8.87 -9.76
CA THR A 240 27.84 -10.03 -9.38
C THR A 240 28.07 -10.99 -10.55
N LEU A 241 27.06 -11.17 -11.42
CA LEU A 241 27.16 -11.96 -12.66
C LEU A 241 27.90 -11.25 -13.81
N GLY A 242 28.52 -10.09 -13.57
CA GLY A 242 29.30 -9.37 -14.58
C GLY A 242 28.47 -8.72 -15.69
N PHE A 243 27.20 -8.40 -15.43
CA PHE A 243 26.31 -7.77 -16.41
C PHE A 243 26.86 -6.40 -16.88
N VAL A 244 27.15 -6.29 -18.18
CA VAL A 244 27.59 -5.03 -18.82
C VAL A 244 26.43 -4.42 -19.64
N PRO A 245 25.88 -3.25 -19.26
CA PRO A 245 24.74 -2.63 -19.94
C PRO A 245 24.99 -2.24 -21.42
N GLU A 246 26.25 -2.09 -21.81
CA GLU A 246 26.68 -1.60 -23.13
C GLU A 246 27.28 -2.70 -24.04
N GLY A 247 27.17 -3.98 -23.65
CA GLY A 247 27.66 -5.11 -24.44
C GLY A 247 26.90 -5.30 -25.76
N HIS A 248 27.43 -6.16 -26.65
CA HIS A 248 26.90 -6.37 -28.02
C HIS A 248 25.46 -6.96 -28.11
N HIS A 249 24.89 -7.47 -27.00
CA HIS A 249 23.50 -7.91 -26.91
C HIS A 249 22.77 -7.36 -25.67
N PRO A 250 22.54 -6.04 -25.58
CA PRO A 250 21.99 -5.40 -24.36
C PRO A 250 20.45 -5.39 -24.31
N VAL A 251 19.79 -5.83 -25.39
CA VAL A 251 18.36 -5.58 -25.66
C VAL A 251 17.44 -6.66 -25.05
N HIS A 252 17.97 -7.86 -24.77
CA HIS A 252 17.24 -8.98 -24.16
C HIS A 252 17.63 -9.26 -22.69
N SER A 253 18.82 -8.84 -22.26
CA SER A 253 19.47 -9.34 -21.05
C SER A 253 18.89 -8.80 -19.73
N VAL A 254 18.42 -7.55 -19.67
CA VAL A 254 17.76 -6.98 -18.46
C VAL A 254 16.24 -7.18 -18.44
N TYR A 255 15.58 -7.17 -19.61
CA TYR A 255 14.12 -7.16 -19.70
C TYR A 255 13.49 -8.47 -19.21
N GLN A 256 14.15 -9.61 -19.45
CA GLN A 256 13.65 -10.92 -19.01
C GLN A 256 13.74 -11.09 -17.47
N PRO A 257 14.87 -10.78 -16.80
CA PRO A 257 14.90 -10.70 -15.34
C PRO A 257 13.89 -9.70 -14.75
N VAL A 258 13.71 -8.52 -15.34
CA VAL A 258 12.72 -7.54 -14.87
C VAL A 258 11.29 -8.08 -15.00
N LEU A 259 10.93 -8.67 -16.14
CA LEU A 259 9.64 -9.33 -16.34
C LEU A 259 9.40 -10.40 -15.26
N MET A 260 10.38 -11.29 -15.07
CA MET A 260 10.32 -12.40 -14.11
C MET A 260 10.09 -11.90 -12.67
N VAL A 261 10.85 -10.90 -12.24
CA VAL A 261 10.75 -10.34 -10.88
C VAL A 261 9.45 -9.57 -10.68
N LEU A 262 9.00 -8.79 -11.67
CA LEU A 262 7.69 -8.12 -11.63
C LEU A 262 6.53 -9.13 -11.66
N SER A 263 6.67 -10.25 -12.37
CA SER A 263 5.68 -11.33 -12.38
C SER A 263 5.59 -12.05 -11.04
N MET A 264 6.72 -12.31 -10.37
CA MET A 264 6.75 -12.85 -9.00
C MET A 264 6.06 -11.89 -8.02
N PHE A 265 6.48 -10.62 -7.98
CA PHE A 265 5.89 -9.59 -7.11
C PHE A 265 4.36 -9.61 -7.18
N ASN A 266 3.86 -9.52 -8.41
CA ASN A 266 2.44 -9.47 -8.71
C ASN A 266 1.74 -10.77 -8.29
N SER A 267 2.26 -11.94 -8.68
CA SER A 267 1.64 -13.25 -8.40
C SER A 267 1.57 -13.56 -6.90
N MET A 268 2.59 -13.17 -6.13
CA MET A 268 2.63 -13.39 -4.68
C MET A 268 1.75 -12.42 -3.90
N THR A 269 1.83 -11.12 -4.21
CA THR A 269 1.22 -10.09 -3.36
C THR A 269 -0.24 -9.81 -3.71
N ARG A 270 -0.61 -9.97 -4.99
CA ARG A 270 -1.89 -9.52 -5.55
C ARG A 270 -2.42 -10.52 -6.61
N PRO A 271 -2.65 -11.80 -6.25
CA PRO A 271 -3.06 -12.83 -7.20
C PRO A 271 -4.42 -12.53 -7.89
N ASP A 272 -5.31 -11.82 -7.19
CA ASP A 272 -6.65 -11.44 -7.64
C ASP A 272 -6.67 -10.51 -8.86
N VAL A 273 -5.58 -9.77 -9.11
CA VAL A 273 -5.43 -8.88 -10.26
C VAL A 273 -4.56 -9.48 -11.37
N MET A 274 -4.16 -10.76 -11.33
CA MET A 274 -3.26 -11.31 -12.36
C MET A 274 -3.87 -11.32 -13.76
N ALA A 275 -5.19 -11.50 -13.85
CA ALA A 275 -5.93 -11.35 -15.10
C ALA A 275 -5.79 -9.94 -15.72
N TRP A 276 -5.59 -8.90 -14.89
CA TRP A 276 -5.33 -7.55 -15.37
C TRP A 276 -4.00 -7.47 -16.12
N TYR A 277 -2.90 -7.79 -15.43
CA TYR A 277 -1.54 -7.71 -15.99
C TYR A 277 -1.33 -8.63 -17.19
N ALA A 278 -1.91 -9.83 -17.17
CA ALA A 278 -1.82 -10.79 -18.27
C ALA A 278 -2.57 -10.34 -19.53
N LYS A 279 -3.69 -9.61 -19.41
CA LYS A 279 -4.52 -9.21 -20.56
C LYS A 279 -4.22 -7.81 -21.08
N THR A 280 -3.89 -6.84 -20.24
CA THR A 280 -3.50 -5.48 -20.67
C THR A 280 -2.06 -5.38 -21.18
N ARG A 281 -1.30 -6.49 -21.12
CA ARG A 281 0.10 -6.60 -21.56
C ARG A 281 0.94 -5.45 -21.01
N PHE A 282 1.30 -5.54 -19.74
CA PHE A 282 1.92 -4.46 -18.96
C PHE A 282 3.42 -4.19 -19.29
N TYR A 283 3.82 -4.34 -20.57
CA TYR A 283 5.24 -4.29 -21.00
C TYR A 283 5.90 -2.94 -20.77
N HIS A 284 5.15 -1.84 -20.79
CA HIS A 284 5.71 -0.52 -20.51
C HIS A 284 6.33 -0.36 -19.11
N ILE A 285 5.86 -1.12 -18.11
CA ILE A 285 6.47 -1.08 -16.77
C ILE A 285 7.74 -1.94 -16.72
N ILE A 286 7.82 -3.00 -17.52
CA ILE A 286 9.08 -3.75 -17.73
C ILE A 286 10.12 -2.83 -18.39
N GLU A 287 9.70 -2.04 -19.39
CA GLU A 287 10.55 -1.04 -20.06
C GLU A 287 10.99 0.07 -19.09
N LEU A 288 10.06 0.61 -18.30
CA LEU A 288 10.33 1.60 -17.26
C LEU A 288 11.32 1.09 -16.21
N THR A 289 11.08 -0.09 -15.62
CA THR A 289 11.95 -0.66 -14.59
C THR A 289 13.31 -1.06 -15.14
N ALA A 290 13.41 -1.54 -16.39
CA ALA A 290 14.69 -1.77 -17.05
C ALA A 290 15.50 -0.47 -17.22
N TRP A 291 14.83 0.64 -17.57
CA TRP A 291 15.46 1.96 -17.62
C TRP A 291 15.84 2.50 -16.23
N GLN A 292 15.00 2.35 -15.20
CA GLN A 292 15.31 2.75 -13.82
C GLN A 292 16.54 2.01 -13.27
N LEU A 293 16.71 0.72 -13.61
CA LEU A 293 17.86 -0.09 -13.19
C LEU A 293 19.16 0.33 -13.88
N TYR A 294 19.10 0.49 -15.21
CA TYR A 294 20.23 0.86 -16.08
C TYR A 294 19.82 1.96 -17.08
N PRO A 295 19.88 3.24 -16.66
CA PRO A 295 19.56 4.37 -17.53
C PRO A 295 20.59 4.49 -18.66
N SER A 296 20.13 4.36 -19.91
CA SER A 296 20.95 4.57 -21.11
C SER A 296 20.09 5.09 -22.25
N ALA A 297 20.70 5.59 -23.33
CA ALA A 297 19.96 5.96 -24.54
C ALA A 297 19.16 4.77 -25.12
N ALA A 298 19.69 3.54 -25.01
CA ALA A 298 19.03 2.34 -25.50
C ALA A 298 17.78 1.97 -24.67
N THR A 299 17.86 2.02 -23.34
CA THR A 299 16.69 1.75 -22.47
C THR A 299 15.68 2.88 -22.51
N PHE A 300 16.12 4.14 -22.55
CA PHE A 300 15.25 5.31 -22.68
C PHE A 300 14.46 5.33 -24.00
N ASN A 301 15.09 4.96 -25.12
CA ASN A 301 14.41 4.95 -26.42
C ASN A 301 13.29 3.91 -26.53
N LYS A 302 13.30 2.85 -25.71
CA LYS A 302 12.15 1.94 -25.60
C LYS A 302 10.97 2.52 -24.82
N LEU A 303 11.18 3.54 -23.98
CA LEU A 303 10.10 4.11 -23.17
C LEU A 303 9.03 4.76 -24.06
N HIS A 304 7.84 4.19 -24.00
CA HIS A 304 6.63 4.79 -24.56
C HIS A 304 6.44 6.23 -24.05
N PRO A 305 6.05 7.20 -24.89
CA PRO A 305 6.05 8.63 -24.53
C PRO A 305 5.33 8.98 -23.21
N ARG A 306 4.24 8.27 -22.90
CA ARG A 306 3.48 8.44 -21.64
C ARG A 306 4.22 8.04 -20.35
N TYR A 307 5.26 7.21 -20.45
CA TYR A 307 6.05 6.74 -19.29
C TYR A 307 7.41 7.42 -19.15
N ARG A 308 7.87 8.16 -20.16
CA ARG A 308 9.12 8.94 -20.07
C ARG A 308 9.10 9.85 -18.84
N PRO A 309 10.22 10.00 -18.10
CA PRO A 309 10.28 10.80 -16.90
C PRO A 309 9.97 12.28 -17.21
N THR A 310 9.15 12.90 -16.36
CA THR A 310 8.92 14.35 -16.37
C THR A 310 10.04 15.08 -15.62
N LYS A 311 10.06 16.41 -15.75
CA LYS A 311 10.94 17.26 -14.96
C LYS A 311 10.68 17.08 -13.45
N ALA A 312 9.41 16.98 -13.03
CA ALA A 312 9.06 16.78 -11.63
C ALA A 312 9.57 15.44 -11.07
N GLN A 313 9.50 14.35 -11.85
CA GLN A 313 10.05 13.05 -11.45
C GLN A 313 11.59 13.06 -11.29
N LEU A 314 12.30 13.84 -12.11
CA LEU A 314 13.77 13.91 -12.08
C LEU A 314 14.31 14.83 -10.98
N GLU A 315 13.56 15.87 -10.60
CA GLU A 315 14.02 16.87 -9.61
C GLU A 315 13.62 16.55 -8.18
N ASN A 316 12.60 15.70 -7.94
CA ASN A 316 11.96 15.57 -6.64
C ASN A 316 11.85 14.09 -6.21
N PRO A 317 12.35 13.69 -5.02
CA PRO A 317 12.11 12.37 -4.46
C PRO A 317 10.62 12.11 -4.24
N HIS A 318 10.13 10.91 -4.60
CA HIS A 318 8.71 10.56 -4.51
C HIS A 318 8.50 9.04 -4.45
N PRO A 319 7.30 8.54 -4.05
CA PRO A 319 6.96 7.12 -4.10
C PRO A 319 7.01 6.58 -5.54
N GLY A 320 7.87 5.59 -5.79
CA GLY A 320 8.12 5.04 -7.14
C GLY A 320 6.90 4.42 -7.82
N ILE A 321 5.83 4.09 -7.08
CA ILE A 321 4.54 3.68 -7.65
C ILE A 321 3.90 4.75 -8.54
N ILE A 322 4.21 6.04 -8.32
CA ILE A 322 3.69 7.14 -9.15
C ILE A 322 4.17 7.00 -10.60
N ASP A 323 5.39 6.48 -10.83
CA ASP A 323 5.95 6.30 -12.17
C ASP A 323 5.11 5.34 -13.04
N TRP A 324 4.34 4.44 -12.41
CA TRP A 324 3.50 3.45 -13.07
C TRP A 324 2.19 4.04 -13.63
N ILE A 325 1.94 5.33 -13.46
CA ILE A 325 0.81 6.06 -14.04
C ILE A 325 1.23 6.67 -15.40
N PRO A 326 0.57 6.33 -16.53
CA PRO A 326 0.94 6.79 -17.88
C PRO A 326 0.49 8.23 -18.19
N PHE A 327 0.26 9.05 -17.16
CA PHE A 327 -0.35 10.37 -17.32
C PHE A 327 0.57 11.41 -16.68
N PRO A 328 1.46 12.04 -17.46
CA PRO A 328 2.47 12.98 -16.95
C PRO A 328 1.91 14.05 -16.00
N SER A 329 0.79 14.69 -16.33
CA SER A 329 0.20 15.72 -15.46
C SER A 329 -0.44 15.17 -14.18
N ILE A 330 -0.89 13.90 -14.16
CA ILE A 330 -1.32 13.24 -12.93
C ILE A 330 -0.10 12.90 -12.06
N ARG A 331 0.98 12.37 -12.65
CA ARG A 331 2.24 12.10 -11.93
C ARG A 331 2.81 13.35 -11.29
N ASP A 332 2.94 14.43 -12.06
CA ASP A 332 3.51 15.70 -11.56
C ASP A 332 2.70 16.25 -10.38
N ARG A 333 1.36 16.15 -10.42
CA ARG A 333 0.47 16.55 -9.32
C ARG A 333 0.54 15.61 -8.12
N LEU A 334 0.64 14.29 -8.34
CA LEU A 334 0.87 13.33 -7.26
C LEU A 334 2.20 13.59 -6.55
N ILE A 335 3.26 13.95 -7.29
CA ILE A 335 4.55 14.33 -6.70
C ILE A 335 4.41 15.61 -5.87
N GLN A 336 3.81 16.66 -6.45
CA GLN A 336 3.66 17.96 -5.80
C GLN A 336 2.73 17.93 -4.58
N LEU A 337 1.66 17.13 -4.61
CA LEU A 337 0.55 17.20 -3.64
C LEU A 337 0.39 15.92 -2.79
N HIS A 338 0.82 14.75 -3.25
CA HIS A 338 0.55 13.45 -2.59
C HIS A 338 1.79 12.61 -2.26
N SER A 339 3.03 13.09 -2.48
CA SER A 339 4.24 12.30 -2.18
C SER A 339 4.24 11.72 -0.77
N ALA A 340 3.86 12.49 0.25
CA ALA A 340 3.75 12.02 1.64
C ALA A 340 2.41 11.39 2.03
N ASN A 341 1.45 11.26 1.12
CA ASN A 341 0.09 10.82 1.45
C ASN A 341 0.07 9.31 1.81
N PRO A 342 -0.40 8.91 3.02
CA PRO A 342 -0.40 7.50 3.43
C PRO A 342 -1.35 6.59 2.60
N HIS A 343 -2.22 7.18 1.77
CA HIS A 343 -3.14 6.46 0.89
C HIS A 343 -2.66 6.43 -0.58
N ILE A 344 -1.40 6.79 -0.88
CA ILE A 344 -0.88 6.87 -2.26
C ILE A 344 -1.13 5.58 -3.08
N ASP A 345 -1.02 4.41 -2.44
CA ASP A 345 -1.29 3.10 -3.06
C ASP A 345 -2.77 2.91 -3.43
N GLN A 346 -3.70 3.45 -2.63
CA GLN A 346 -5.13 3.45 -2.96
C GLN A 346 -5.42 4.43 -4.10
N ILE A 347 -4.80 5.61 -4.12
CA ILE A 347 -4.94 6.58 -5.22
C ILE A 347 -4.44 5.97 -6.53
N PHE A 348 -3.31 5.26 -6.49
CA PHE A 348 -2.80 4.49 -7.63
C PHE A 348 -3.80 3.41 -8.09
N CYS A 349 -4.31 2.59 -7.17
CA CYS A 349 -5.28 1.55 -7.51
C CYS A 349 -6.59 2.12 -8.08
N ASP A 350 -7.07 3.24 -7.57
CA ASP A 350 -8.24 3.94 -8.11
C ASP A 350 -7.97 4.50 -9.51
N ALA A 351 -6.77 5.07 -9.75
CA ALA A 351 -6.37 5.56 -11.06
C ALA A 351 -6.37 4.44 -12.10
N VAL A 352 -5.71 3.31 -11.82
CA VAL A 352 -5.66 2.14 -12.72
C VAL A 352 -7.04 1.51 -12.92
N THR A 353 -7.86 1.45 -11.87
CA THR A 353 -9.27 1.00 -11.95
C THR A 353 -10.11 1.94 -12.82
N GLY A 354 -9.78 3.23 -12.84
CA GLY A 354 -10.40 4.27 -13.66
C GLY A 354 -9.93 4.30 -15.12
N TYR A 355 -9.08 3.38 -15.57
CA TYR A 355 -8.65 3.33 -16.97
C TYR A 355 -9.81 2.90 -17.88
N VAL A 356 -10.16 3.78 -18.81
CA VAL A 356 -11.30 3.65 -19.74
C VAL A 356 -10.88 3.84 -21.18
N VAL A 357 -11.67 3.30 -22.11
CA VAL A 357 -11.58 3.61 -23.55
C VAL A 357 -12.95 4.11 -24.03
N GLU A 358 -12.94 5.17 -24.85
CA GLU A 358 -14.13 5.74 -25.49
C GLU A 358 -14.51 4.99 -26.77
N ALA A 359 -15.81 4.93 -27.08
CA ALA A 359 -16.36 4.35 -28.30
C ALA A 359 -17.74 4.93 -28.62
N LEU A 360 -18.29 4.61 -29.80
CA LEU A 360 -19.72 4.80 -30.08
C LEU A 360 -20.51 3.66 -29.44
N MET A 361 -21.68 3.95 -28.84
CA MET A 361 -22.52 2.92 -28.25
C MET A 361 -22.96 1.88 -29.27
N SER A 362 -23.29 2.33 -30.50
CA SER A 362 -23.65 1.50 -31.65
C SER A 362 -22.56 0.51 -32.09
N ASP A 363 -21.29 0.78 -31.75
CA ASP A 363 -20.18 -0.15 -32.03
C ASP A 363 -20.12 -1.32 -31.05
N LEU A 364 -20.77 -1.19 -29.90
CA LEU A 364 -20.69 -2.12 -28.78
C LEU A 364 -22.03 -2.79 -28.48
N ILE A 365 -23.17 -2.10 -28.65
CA ILE A 365 -24.51 -2.55 -28.32
C ILE A 365 -25.47 -2.40 -29.51
N LEU A 366 -26.15 -3.49 -29.87
CA LEU A 366 -27.07 -3.59 -31.00
C LEU A 366 -28.26 -2.63 -30.86
N GLY A 367 -28.67 -1.99 -31.95
CA GLY A 367 -29.86 -1.14 -31.99
C GLY A 367 -29.77 0.18 -31.21
N THR A 368 -28.58 0.56 -30.73
CA THR A 368 -28.36 1.81 -29.99
C THR A 368 -27.91 2.96 -30.91
N PRO A 369 -28.20 4.22 -30.56
CA PRO A 369 -27.74 5.37 -31.33
C PRO A 369 -26.20 5.54 -31.24
N PRO A 370 -25.56 6.21 -32.21
CA PRO A 370 -24.12 6.49 -32.22
C PRO A 370 -23.76 7.62 -31.23
N ILE A 371 -24.00 7.40 -29.94
CA ILE A 371 -23.59 8.31 -28.85
C ILE A 371 -22.23 7.91 -28.32
N MET A 372 -21.44 8.90 -27.87
CA MET A 372 -20.18 8.63 -27.17
C MET A 372 -20.42 7.95 -25.82
N VAL A 373 -19.69 6.87 -25.59
CA VAL A 373 -19.66 6.11 -24.35
C VAL A 373 -18.22 5.78 -23.98
N TYR A 374 -17.99 5.41 -22.72
CA TYR A 374 -16.72 4.84 -22.30
C TYR A 374 -16.92 3.58 -21.47
N VAL A 375 -15.95 2.66 -21.56
CA VAL A 375 -15.95 1.36 -20.86
C VAL A 375 -14.69 1.27 -20.01
N ARG A 376 -14.82 0.94 -18.72
CA ARG A 376 -13.65 0.63 -17.88
C ARG A 376 -13.05 -0.69 -18.31
N VAL A 377 -11.76 -0.68 -18.60
CA VAL A 377 -11.01 -1.84 -19.08
C VAL A 377 -11.10 -2.98 -18.03
N THR A 378 -11.09 -2.63 -16.74
CA THR A 378 -11.15 -3.57 -15.61
C THR A 378 -12.46 -4.34 -15.55
N ASP A 379 -13.58 -3.76 -16.02
CA ASP A 379 -14.89 -4.41 -15.99
C ASP A 379 -15.01 -5.51 -17.07
N LEU A 380 -14.39 -5.30 -18.24
CA LEU A 380 -14.30 -6.34 -19.27
C LEU A 380 -13.37 -7.48 -18.84
N ILE A 381 -12.19 -7.17 -18.30
CA ILE A 381 -11.26 -8.21 -17.81
C ILE A 381 -11.87 -9.03 -16.68
N ASN A 382 -12.57 -8.41 -15.73
CA ASN A 382 -13.30 -9.11 -14.66
C ASN A 382 -14.41 -10.04 -15.18
N THR A 383 -14.93 -9.81 -16.38
CA THR A 383 -15.91 -10.68 -17.04
C THR A 383 -15.20 -11.79 -17.82
N MET A 384 -14.13 -11.46 -18.55
CA MET A 384 -13.29 -12.41 -19.28
C MET A 384 -12.61 -13.44 -18.37
N ALA A 385 -12.26 -13.07 -17.14
CA ALA A 385 -11.57 -13.95 -16.18
C ALA A 385 -12.48 -15.00 -15.52
N ARG A 386 -13.81 -14.95 -15.75
CA ARG A 386 -14.77 -15.90 -15.15
C ARG A 386 -14.87 -17.24 -15.89
N SER A 387 -14.28 -17.37 -17.09
CA SER A 387 -14.26 -18.62 -17.85
C SER A 387 -13.02 -19.46 -17.53
N SER A 388 -13.21 -20.60 -16.87
CA SER A 388 -12.21 -21.67 -16.76
C SER A 388 -12.31 -22.72 -17.88
N GLY A 389 -13.30 -22.58 -18.78
CA GLY A 389 -13.53 -23.51 -19.87
C GLY A 389 -14.07 -22.82 -21.13
N ASP A 390 -13.70 -23.41 -22.26
CA ASP A 390 -14.16 -23.15 -23.63
C ASP A 390 -13.77 -21.79 -24.26
N GLU A 391 -12.59 -21.74 -24.89
CA GLU A 391 -12.18 -20.62 -25.75
C GLU A 391 -12.83 -20.64 -27.15
N SER A 392 -13.65 -21.66 -27.47
CA SER A 392 -14.19 -21.91 -28.81
C SER A 392 -15.25 -20.89 -29.29
N MET A 393 -16.07 -20.37 -28.37
CA MET A 393 -17.17 -19.45 -28.71
C MET A 393 -16.68 -18.04 -29.04
N THR A 394 -16.55 -17.75 -30.33
CA THR A 394 -16.16 -16.42 -30.84
C THR A 394 -17.40 -15.53 -31.00
N ALA A 395 -17.61 -14.58 -30.09
CA ALA A 395 -18.68 -13.59 -30.22
C ALA A 395 -18.28 -12.44 -31.16
N VAL A 396 -19.26 -11.89 -31.88
CA VAL A 396 -19.09 -10.74 -32.79
C VAL A 396 -19.90 -9.56 -32.26
N LEU A 397 -19.30 -8.38 -32.21
CA LEU A 397 -20.00 -7.14 -31.83
C LEU A 397 -20.82 -6.57 -33.00
N PRO A 398 -21.93 -5.84 -32.73
CA PRO A 398 -22.41 -5.38 -31.41
C PRO A 398 -23.08 -6.47 -30.56
N ALA A 399 -22.94 -6.37 -29.23
CA ALA A 399 -23.62 -7.25 -28.27
C ALA A 399 -25.14 -6.95 -28.23
N PRO A 400 -26.00 -7.94 -27.92
CA PRO A 400 -27.46 -7.72 -27.84
C PRO A 400 -27.88 -6.61 -26.89
N ASP A 401 -27.20 -6.51 -25.74
CA ASP A 401 -27.49 -5.56 -24.68
C ASP A 401 -26.27 -5.37 -23.73
N ILE A 402 -26.34 -4.36 -22.86
CA ILE A 402 -25.27 -4.00 -21.91
C ILE A 402 -25.02 -5.10 -20.87
N SER A 403 -26.05 -5.80 -20.41
CA SER A 403 -25.91 -6.91 -19.47
C SER A 403 -25.17 -8.08 -20.13
N THR A 404 -25.47 -8.41 -21.38
CA THR A 404 -24.74 -9.43 -22.15
C THR A 404 -23.26 -9.07 -22.30
N LEU A 405 -22.93 -7.81 -22.59
CA LEU A 405 -21.54 -7.32 -22.69
C LEU A 405 -20.72 -7.57 -21.41
N PHE A 406 -21.32 -7.38 -20.22
CA PHE A 406 -20.64 -7.54 -18.92
C PHE A 406 -20.96 -8.86 -18.18
N SER A 407 -21.61 -9.81 -18.84
CA SER A 407 -21.87 -11.15 -18.29
C SER A 407 -21.28 -12.28 -19.14
N SER A 408 -21.18 -12.11 -20.47
CA SER A 408 -20.59 -13.08 -21.38
C SER A 408 -19.08 -12.85 -21.54
N PRO A 409 -18.21 -13.82 -21.19
CA PRO A 409 -16.76 -13.72 -21.41
C PRO A 409 -16.39 -13.53 -22.89
N ALA A 410 -17.18 -14.08 -23.81
CA ALA A 410 -16.95 -13.98 -25.25
C ALA A 410 -17.20 -12.56 -25.77
N TYR A 411 -18.34 -11.92 -25.42
CA TYR A 411 -18.61 -10.53 -25.80
C TYR A 411 -17.67 -9.55 -25.12
N ALA A 412 -17.32 -9.78 -23.84
CA ALA A 412 -16.32 -8.97 -23.15
C ALA A 412 -14.95 -9.01 -23.84
N ARG A 413 -14.52 -10.20 -24.30
CA ARG A 413 -13.28 -10.38 -25.08
C ARG A 413 -13.35 -9.71 -26.45
N ALA A 414 -14.48 -9.81 -27.15
CA ALA A 414 -14.69 -9.13 -28.43
C ALA A 414 -14.61 -7.60 -28.30
N ALA A 415 -15.19 -7.03 -27.23
CA ALA A 415 -15.08 -5.61 -26.93
C ALA A 415 -13.67 -5.19 -26.50
N PHE A 416 -13.01 -5.95 -25.63
CA PHE A 416 -11.63 -5.70 -25.21
C PHE A 416 -10.68 -5.60 -26.42
N ASN A 417 -10.83 -6.52 -27.37
CA ASN A 417 -10.06 -6.54 -28.62
C ASN A 417 -10.45 -5.37 -29.56
N LYS A 418 -11.75 -5.11 -29.79
CA LYS A 418 -12.22 -4.00 -30.65
C LYS A 418 -11.75 -2.64 -30.15
N LEU A 419 -11.70 -2.47 -28.83
CA LEU A 419 -11.25 -1.25 -28.15
C LEU A 419 -9.73 -1.17 -27.99
N ASN A 420 -8.95 -2.10 -28.54
CA ASN A 420 -7.49 -2.14 -28.49
C ASN A 420 -6.92 -2.10 -27.06
N MET A 421 -7.66 -2.65 -26.08
CA MET A 421 -7.29 -2.55 -24.67
C MET A 421 -6.06 -3.39 -24.29
N ASP A 422 -5.61 -4.28 -25.19
CA ASP A 422 -4.36 -5.04 -25.08
C ASP A 422 -3.11 -4.26 -25.55
N LYS A 423 -3.29 -3.12 -26.24
CA LYS A 423 -2.21 -2.26 -26.75
C LYS A 423 -1.71 -1.25 -25.71
N GLY A 424 -2.17 -1.38 -24.48
CA GLY A 424 -1.67 -0.64 -23.34
C GLY A 424 -1.98 0.85 -23.34
N ALA A 425 -1.12 1.60 -22.65
CA ALA A 425 -1.47 2.89 -22.08
C ALA A 425 -1.73 4.02 -23.08
N GLY A 426 -1.40 3.88 -24.36
CA GLY A 426 -1.65 4.90 -25.39
C GLY A 426 -3.15 5.15 -25.65
N TYR A 427 -3.99 4.12 -25.48
CA TYR A 427 -5.42 4.16 -25.78
C TYR A 427 -6.30 4.59 -24.60
N TYR A 428 -5.74 4.62 -23.39
CA TYR A 428 -6.52 4.85 -22.17
C TYR A 428 -6.78 6.34 -21.91
N LYS A 429 -7.96 6.59 -21.36
CA LYS A 429 -8.38 7.82 -20.66
C LYS A 429 -8.72 7.48 -19.21
N ILE A 430 -9.04 8.50 -18.42
CA ILE A 430 -9.48 8.38 -17.02
C ILE A 430 -10.98 8.62 -16.90
N ASP A 431 -11.67 7.73 -16.18
CA ASP A 431 -13.07 7.88 -15.78
C ASP A 431 -13.27 9.20 -14.98
N PRO A 432 -14.21 10.09 -15.35
CA PRO A 432 -14.53 11.30 -14.60
C PRO A 432 -14.67 11.09 -13.08
N ALA A 433 -15.21 9.95 -12.63
CA ALA A 433 -15.39 9.64 -11.21
C ALA A 433 -14.07 9.59 -10.41
N PHE A 434 -12.92 9.36 -11.06
CA PHE A 434 -11.61 9.48 -10.40
C PHE A 434 -11.33 10.92 -9.97
N PHE A 435 -11.65 11.90 -10.82
CA PHE A 435 -11.44 13.32 -10.53
C PHE A 435 -12.53 13.91 -9.62
N GLU A 436 -13.71 13.28 -9.53
CA GLU A 436 -14.69 13.59 -8.48
C GLU A 436 -14.16 13.20 -7.09
N LYS A 437 -13.35 12.13 -7.00
CA LYS A 437 -12.70 11.67 -5.77
C LYS A 437 -11.40 12.44 -5.46
N TYR A 438 -10.64 12.81 -6.49
CA TYR A 438 -9.34 13.48 -6.41
C TYR A 438 -9.29 14.74 -7.31
N PRO A 439 -10.06 15.80 -7.00
CA PRO A 439 -10.20 16.97 -7.85
C PRO A 439 -8.89 17.74 -8.07
N GLU A 440 -7.99 17.71 -7.09
CA GLU A 440 -6.64 18.27 -7.17
C GLU A 440 -5.75 17.65 -8.26
N LEU A 441 -6.06 16.41 -8.68
CA LEU A 441 -5.35 15.72 -9.76
C LEU A 441 -5.88 16.07 -11.16
N TRP A 442 -6.99 16.82 -11.27
CA TRP A 442 -7.64 17.11 -12.55
C TRP A 442 -6.93 18.17 -13.39
N ASP A 443 -6.45 17.77 -14.57
CA ASP A 443 -5.80 18.63 -15.54
C ASP A 443 -6.68 18.92 -16.76
N GLN A 444 -7.09 20.19 -16.90
CA GLN A 444 -7.90 20.68 -18.01
C GLN A 444 -7.16 20.65 -19.36
N ALA A 445 -5.82 20.74 -19.37
CA ALA A 445 -5.05 20.85 -20.60
C ALA A 445 -4.81 19.49 -21.30
N GLY A 446 -4.80 18.39 -20.53
CA GLY A 446 -4.34 17.09 -21.01
C GLY A 446 -5.33 16.28 -21.85
N GLY A 447 -6.63 16.63 -21.89
CA GLY A 447 -7.66 15.84 -22.58
C GLY A 447 -7.82 14.41 -22.06
N LEU A 448 -7.38 14.16 -20.81
CA LEU A 448 -7.24 12.83 -20.22
C LEU A 448 -8.56 12.24 -19.73
N THR A 449 -9.50 13.09 -19.33
CA THR A 449 -10.83 12.70 -18.86
C THR A 449 -11.65 12.14 -20.03
N ALA A 450 -12.33 11.02 -19.81
CA ALA A 450 -13.26 10.45 -20.77
C ALA A 450 -14.56 11.25 -20.88
N THR A 451 -15.18 11.17 -22.04
CA THR A 451 -16.38 11.91 -22.44
C THR A 451 -17.48 10.95 -22.88
N GLY A 452 -18.74 11.35 -22.71
CA GLY A 452 -19.89 10.50 -23.00
C GLY A 452 -20.43 9.76 -21.76
N MET A 453 -21.22 8.71 -21.99
CA MET A 453 -21.89 7.96 -20.93
C MET A 453 -21.09 6.72 -20.47
N PRO A 454 -20.95 6.45 -19.16
CA PRO A 454 -20.31 5.22 -18.67
C PRO A 454 -21.16 3.99 -18.98
N LEU A 455 -20.59 3.02 -19.72
CA LEU A 455 -21.12 1.66 -19.76
C LEU A 455 -20.41 0.83 -18.68
N LYS A 456 -21.20 0.32 -17.72
CA LYS A 456 -20.70 -0.42 -16.57
C LYS A 456 -21.59 -1.58 -16.13
N PRO A 457 -21.02 -2.62 -15.50
CA PRO A 457 -21.77 -3.65 -14.79
C PRO A 457 -22.49 -3.10 -13.56
N LYS A 458 -23.44 -3.88 -13.02
CA LYS A 458 -24.14 -3.57 -11.75
C LYS A 458 -23.19 -3.46 -10.55
N TYR A 459 -22.12 -4.25 -10.55
CA TYR A 459 -21.10 -4.28 -9.50
C TYR A 459 -19.72 -4.10 -10.12
N GLN A 460 -19.00 -3.11 -9.62
CA GLN A 460 -17.66 -2.74 -10.07
C GLN A 460 -16.66 -3.10 -8.97
N LYS A 461 -15.56 -3.76 -9.36
CA LYS A 461 -14.43 -4.00 -8.45
C LYS A 461 -13.41 -2.87 -8.57
N ILE A 462 -12.62 -2.70 -7.51
CA ILE A 462 -11.41 -1.87 -7.44
C ILE A 462 -10.22 -2.82 -7.34
N LEU A 463 -9.09 -2.46 -7.95
CA LEU A 463 -7.86 -3.23 -7.87
C LEU A 463 -7.25 -3.13 -6.47
N THR A 464 -6.67 -4.22 -5.98
CA THR A 464 -5.99 -4.29 -4.67
C THR A 464 -4.55 -3.78 -4.76
N TYR A 465 -4.02 -3.31 -3.61
CA TYR A 465 -2.63 -2.95 -3.37
C TYR A 465 -1.96 -4.00 -2.47
N PRO A 466 -0.61 -4.13 -2.45
CA PRO A 466 0.04 -5.18 -1.68
C PRO A 466 0.01 -4.84 -0.19
N LYS A 467 0.13 -5.86 0.66
CA LYS A 467 0.45 -5.65 2.08
C LYS A 467 1.88 -5.08 2.19
N PRO A 468 2.25 -4.42 3.30
CA PRO A 468 3.64 -4.06 3.57
C PRO A 468 4.58 -5.28 3.51
N LEU A 469 5.85 -5.04 3.16
CA LEU A 469 6.88 -6.08 3.19
C LEU A 469 6.92 -6.78 4.54
N ASP A 470 7.20 -8.08 4.53
CA ASP A 470 7.46 -8.90 5.71
C ASP A 470 8.71 -9.78 5.49
N PRO A 471 9.34 -10.33 6.54
CA PRO A 471 10.60 -11.05 6.41
C PRO A 471 10.52 -12.32 5.54
N SER A 472 9.37 -13.00 5.53
CA SER A 472 9.14 -14.19 4.71
C SER A 472 9.03 -13.83 3.23
N THR A 473 8.33 -12.73 2.92
CA THR A 473 8.29 -12.19 1.54
C THR A 473 9.68 -11.76 1.07
N VAL A 474 10.47 -11.08 1.92
CA VAL A 474 11.86 -10.67 1.60
C VAL A 474 12.74 -11.88 1.30
N GLU A 475 12.66 -12.94 2.12
CA GLU A 475 13.45 -14.16 1.89
C GLU A 475 13.01 -14.91 0.63
N THR A 476 11.70 -14.99 0.37
CA THR A 476 11.18 -15.58 -0.86
C THR A 476 11.69 -14.84 -2.10
N TYR A 477 11.74 -13.50 -2.05
CA TYR A 477 12.27 -12.68 -3.14
C TYR A 477 13.76 -12.92 -3.38
N ARG A 478 14.57 -13.03 -2.31
CA ARG A 478 15.99 -13.39 -2.38
C ARG A 478 16.18 -14.74 -3.05
N SER A 479 15.61 -15.78 -2.43
CA SER A 479 15.69 -17.18 -2.86
C SER A 479 15.24 -17.37 -4.32
N PHE A 480 14.17 -16.70 -4.76
CA PHE A 480 13.71 -16.77 -6.14
C PHE A 480 14.64 -16.07 -7.14
N ILE A 481 15.19 -14.90 -6.80
CA ILE A 481 16.14 -14.19 -7.68
C ILE A 481 17.44 -15.00 -7.82
N ASP A 482 17.95 -15.55 -6.72
CA ASP A 482 19.14 -16.40 -6.71
C ASP A 482 18.91 -17.65 -7.56
N PHE A 483 17.89 -18.46 -7.24
CA PHE A 483 17.54 -19.66 -8.02
C PHE A 483 17.40 -19.38 -9.52
N SER A 484 16.63 -18.35 -9.88
CA SER A 484 16.28 -18.11 -11.29
C SER A 484 17.43 -17.59 -12.13
N LEU A 485 18.38 -16.85 -11.54
CA LEU A 485 19.54 -16.32 -12.27
C LEU A 485 20.75 -17.25 -12.20
N ASP A 486 20.94 -17.99 -11.11
CA ASP A 486 22.03 -18.97 -11.01
C ASP A 486 21.76 -20.18 -11.92
N ALA A 487 20.51 -20.68 -11.97
CA ALA A 487 20.11 -21.72 -12.92
C ALA A 487 20.32 -21.26 -14.37
N ALA A 488 19.99 -20.02 -14.70
CA ALA A 488 20.21 -19.44 -16.03
C ALA A 488 21.69 -19.19 -16.38
N SER A 489 22.61 -19.23 -15.40
CA SER A 489 24.07 -19.14 -15.61
C SER A 489 24.75 -20.50 -15.76
N THR A 490 24.04 -21.59 -15.45
CA THR A 490 24.56 -22.97 -15.42
C THR A 490 24.14 -23.78 -16.66
N ILE A 491 23.27 -23.22 -17.51
CA ILE A 491 22.71 -23.82 -18.75
C ILE A 491 23.21 -23.04 -19.97
#